data_AF-A0A6G8PZW1-F1
#
_entry.id   AF-A0A6G8PZW1-F1
#
_cell.length_a   1.000
_cell.length_b   1.000
_cell.length_c   1.000
_cell.angle_alpha   90.00
_cell.angle_beta   90.00
_cell.angle_gamma   90.00
#
_symmetry.space_group_name_H-M   'P 1'
#
loop_
_entity.id
_entity.type
_entity.pdbx_description
1 polymer ?
#
loop_
_entity_poly.entity_id
_entity_poly.type
_entity_poly.pdbx_seq_one_letter_code
_entity_poly.pdbx_strand_id
1 'polypeptide(L)'
;MSCLTSRLNAASFGSTLLPILSFVAGGGVEALSTAATEEYPVRRQYNARHERGDRLIARYAGGETGARAAAREGAAVVVVDAYRASTTIAVLVQKGARVVPVASIEEAAGYPGADFRIGERGSAKVKGFDFGNSPTEVAAAEIESGSTVALSTTNGTRVTEAAEGAPAIFCGAFVNARAVADALRDGLHGPRVVVVGCGWEGHRSSEDEAAAGAILHHLAGAGAELDERAERVVALYGRHSKEVLAKNTAARRLLRLGYERDLGFCLAEDTVPVVPRLLDGAFTGDGRG
;
A
#
# COMPACT_ATOMS: atom_id res chain seq x y z
N MET A 1 33.62 23.11 -39.77
CA MET A 1 32.87 22.94 -41.02
C MET A 1 33.71 22.11 -41.99
N SER A 2 33.42 20.81 -42.11
CA SER A 2 33.91 19.87 -43.13
C SER A 2 32.94 18.69 -43.12
N CYS A 3 31.99 18.63 -44.05
CA CYS A 3 32.03 17.96 -45.36
C CYS A 3 31.90 16.42 -45.30
N LEU A 4 30.95 15.95 -46.13
CA LEU A 4 30.72 14.61 -46.69
C LEU A 4 29.83 13.59 -45.95
N THR A 5 28.71 13.33 -46.60
CA THR A 5 27.64 12.37 -46.33
C THR A 5 27.90 11.03 -47.03
N SER A 6 27.82 9.93 -46.28
CA SER A 6 27.88 8.56 -46.79
C SER A 6 26.50 7.88 -46.73
N ARG A 7 26.08 7.28 -47.84
CA ARG A 7 25.01 6.27 -47.93
C ARG A 7 25.55 4.91 -47.46
N LEU A 8 24.68 4.03 -46.94
CA LEU A 8 24.61 2.58 -47.24
C LEU A 8 23.41 1.96 -46.51
N ASN A 9 22.70 1.06 -47.18
CA ASN A 9 21.42 0.49 -46.77
C ASN A 9 21.45 -1.04 -46.99
N ALA A 10 20.76 -1.75 -46.10
CA ALA A 10 20.24 -3.12 -46.17
C ALA A 10 21.20 -4.33 -46.26
N ALA A 11 21.08 -5.21 -45.27
CA ALA A 11 21.71 -6.51 -45.14
C ALA A 11 20.72 -7.64 -45.47
N SER A 12 21.19 -8.73 -46.07
CA SER A 12 20.47 -10.02 -46.12
C SER A 12 21.42 -11.23 -46.10
N PHE A 13 21.24 -12.05 -45.06
CA PHE A 13 21.27 -13.52 -44.94
C PHE A 13 22.17 -14.40 -45.83
N GLY A 14 22.90 -15.31 -45.16
CA GLY A 14 23.55 -16.47 -45.77
C GLY A 14 23.46 -17.75 -44.92
N SER A 15 23.22 -18.88 -45.62
CA SER A 15 23.55 -20.30 -45.34
C SER A 15 22.91 -21.00 -44.11
N THR A 16 22.40 -22.25 -44.14
CA THR A 16 22.77 -23.44 -44.94
C THR A 16 21.65 -24.52 -44.88
N LEU A 17 21.59 -25.42 -45.88
CA LEU A 17 20.57 -26.46 -46.13
C LEU A 17 20.99 -27.88 -45.64
N LEU A 18 20.03 -28.59 -45.00
CA LEU A 18 19.60 -30.02 -45.10
C LEU A 18 20.60 -31.20 -44.80
N PRO A 19 20.12 -32.43 -44.42
CA PRO A 19 18.86 -33.06 -44.84
C PRO A 19 18.00 -33.80 -43.79
N ILE A 20 16.89 -34.32 -44.31
CA ILE A 20 15.68 -34.89 -43.73
C ILE A 20 15.70 -36.44 -43.76
N LEU A 21 14.99 -37.05 -42.79
CA LEU A 21 14.36 -38.40 -42.71
C LEU A 21 15.23 -39.67 -42.61
N SER A 22 15.06 -40.39 -41.49
CA SER A 22 14.65 -41.80 -41.52
C SER A 22 13.90 -42.19 -40.23
N PHE A 23 13.06 -43.21 -40.37
CA PHE A 23 11.95 -43.64 -39.54
C PHE A 23 12.33 -44.91 -38.78
N VAL A 24 12.08 -44.99 -37.47
CA VAL A 24 11.85 -46.26 -36.76
C VAL A 24 10.77 -46.05 -35.69
N ALA A 25 9.68 -46.79 -35.85
CA ALA A 25 8.60 -46.92 -34.90
C ALA A 25 8.96 -47.92 -33.79
N GLY A 26 8.48 -47.67 -32.57
CA GLY A 26 8.35 -48.66 -31.51
C GLY A 26 8.80 -48.17 -30.14
N GLY A 27 7.85 -48.01 -29.21
CA GLY A 27 8.16 -47.97 -27.78
C GLY A 27 7.25 -47.06 -26.95
N GLY A 28 6.31 -47.66 -26.23
CA GLY A 28 5.87 -47.28 -24.88
C GLY A 28 5.47 -45.83 -24.62
N VAL A 29 4.15 -45.58 -24.55
CA VAL A 29 3.60 -44.52 -23.70
C VAL A 29 3.81 -44.95 -22.24
N GLU A 30 4.94 -44.57 -21.66
CA GLU A 30 5.10 -44.51 -20.21
C GLU A 30 4.69 -43.13 -19.72
N ALA A 31 3.66 -43.14 -18.87
CA ALA A 31 3.19 -41.97 -18.16
C ALA A 31 4.31 -41.42 -17.27
N LEU A 32 4.93 -40.32 -17.69
CA LEU A 32 5.74 -39.50 -16.81
C LEU A 32 4.81 -38.81 -15.81
N SER A 33 4.70 -39.48 -14.67
CA SER A 33 4.28 -38.98 -13.38
C SER A 33 4.58 -37.49 -13.24
N THR A 34 3.51 -36.70 -13.21
CA THR A 34 3.54 -35.29 -12.79
C THR A 34 4.18 -35.22 -11.41
N ALA A 35 5.42 -34.71 -11.38
CA ALA A 35 6.07 -34.27 -10.16
C ALA A 35 5.11 -33.35 -9.42
N ALA A 36 4.68 -33.81 -8.24
CA ALA A 36 3.90 -33.03 -7.30
C ALA A 36 4.69 -31.76 -6.98
N THR A 37 4.27 -30.64 -7.55
CA THR A 37 4.66 -29.32 -7.05
C THR A 37 4.21 -29.26 -5.61
N GLU A 38 5.17 -29.26 -4.68
CA GLU A 38 4.93 -29.07 -3.26
C GLU A 38 4.07 -27.82 -3.06
N GLU A 39 2.80 -28.04 -2.71
CA GLU A 39 1.90 -26.96 -2.31
C GLU A 39 2.47 -26.31 -1.05
N TYR A 40 3.00 -25.08 -1.22
CA TYR A 40 3.42 -24.23 -0.11
C TYR A 40 2.35 -24.20 1.00
N PRO A 41 2.75 -24.26 2.28
CA PRO A 41 1.84 -24.37 3.43
C PRO A 41 0.76 -23.27 3.47
N VAL A 42 1.07 -22.12 2.86
CA VAL A 42 0.19 -20.96 2.68
C VAL A 42 -1.07 -21.30 1.89
N ARG A 43 -0.95 -21.97 0.73
CA ARG A 43 -2.10 -22.34 -0.10
C ARG A 43 -2.99 -23.37 0.58
N ARG A 44 -2.40 -24.31 1.32
CA ARG A 44 -3.15 -25.30 2.10
C ARG A 44 -3.96 -24.68 3.23
N GLN A 45 -3.41 -23.70 3.95
CA GLN A 45 -4.15 -23.01 5.03
C GLN A 45 -5.28 -22.14 4.48
N TYR A 46 -5.05 -21.46 3.34
CA TYR A 46 -6.05 -20.67 2.63
C TYR A 46 -7.20 -21.54 2.10
N ASN A 47 -6.89 -22.62 1.39
CA ASN A 47 -7.88 -23.57 0.86
C ASN A 47 -8.68 -24.21 1.99
N ALA A 48 -8.02 -24.66 3.07
CA ALA A 48 -8.70 -25.25 4.22
C ALA A 48 -9.61 -24.26 5.00
N ARG A 49 -9.38 -22.94 4.92
CA ARG A 49 -10.29 -21.93 5.50
C ARG A 49 -11.48 -21.63 4.60
N HIS A 50 -11.26 -21.51 3.28
CA HIS A 50 -12.35 -21.40 2.31
C HIS A 50 -13.27 -22.63 2.36
N GLU A 51 -12.70 -23.82 2.51
CA GLU A 51 -13.43 -25.09 2.70
C GLU A 51 -14.18 -25.17 4.05
N ARG A 52 -13.75 -24.43 5.08
CA ARG A 52 -14.43 -24.34 6.40
C ARG A 52 -15.50 -23.24 6.48
N GLY A 53 -15.59 -22.34 5.49
CA GLY A 53 -16.59 -21.27 5.48
C GLY A 53 -16.30 -20.09 6.42
N ASP A 54 -15.09 -19.97 6.96
CA ASP A 54 -14.69 -18.85 7.83
C ASP A 54 -14.51 -17.57 7.00
N ARG A 55 -15.55 -16.73 6.95
CA ARG A 55 -15.51 -15.42 6.29
C ARG A 55 -14.62 -14.43 7.06
N LEU A 56 -13.89 -13.61 6.32
CA LEU A 56 -13.19 -12.46 6.88
C LEU A 56 -14.21 -11.46 7.45
N ILE A 57 -14.01 -11.01 8.69
CA ILE A 57 -14.82 -9.97 9.32
C ILE A 57 -14.02 -8.67 9.25
N ALA A 58 -14.56 -7.66 8.56
CA ALA A 58 -13.95 -6.35 8.43
C ALA A 58 -14.78 -5.28 9.15
N ARG A 59 -14.10 -4.44 9.94
CA ARG A 59 -14.71 -3.37 10.73
C ARG A 59 -14.03 -2.04 10.44
N TYR A 60 -14.72 -0.96 10.81
CA TYR A 60 -14.12 0.37 10.83
C TYR A 60 -13.96 0.87 12.27
N ALA A 61 -12.82 1.47 12.57
CA ALA A 61 -12.61 2.23 13.79
C ALA A 61 -11.90 3.57 13.51
N GLY A 62 -11.83 4.44 14.51
CA GLY A 62 -11.18 5.75 14.37
C GLY A 62 -10.17 6.01 15.48
N GLY A 63 -9.03 6.60 15.12
CA GLY A 63 -7.98 7.06 16.01
C GLY A 63 -7.30 5.96 16.84
N GLU A 64 -6.48 6.40 17.80
CA GLU A 64 -5.67 5.54 18.68
C GLU A 64 -6.52 4.55 19.49
N THR A 65 -7.68 4.98 19.99
CA THR A 65 -8.60 4.11 20.75
C THR A 65 -9.09 2.95 19.89
N GLY A 66 -9.42 3.23 18.62
CA GLY A 66 -9.81 2.21 17.65
C GLY A 66 -8.69 1.23 17.35
N ALA A 67 -7.49 1.74 17.06
CA ALA A 67 -6.31 0.91 16.82
C ALA A 67 -5.96 0.01 18.02
N ARG A 68 -5.98 0.56 19.24
CA ARG A 68 -5.67 -0.21 20.46
C ARG A 68 -6.71 -1.29 20.76
N ALA A 69 -7.99 -1.01 20.48
CA ALA A 69 -9.04 -2.02 20.59
C ALA A 69 -8.85 -3.15 19.58
N ALA A 70 -8.54 -2.81 18.33
CA ALA A 70 -8.27 -3.78 17.26
C ALA A 70 -7.07 -4.69 17.58
N ALA A 71 -5.98 -4.12 18.09
CA ALA A 71 -4.81 -4.90 18.52
C ALA A 71 -5.16 -5.87 19.66
N ARG A 72 -5.90 -5.42 20.68
CA ARG A 72 -6.33 -6.25 21.81
C ARG A 72 -7.25 -7.41 21.42
N GLU A 73 -8.05 -7.26 20.37
CA GLU A 73 -8.92 -8.34 19.88
C GLU A 73 -8.21 -9.30 18.89
N GLY A 74 -6.92 -9.07 18.63
CA GLY A 74 -6.13 -9.86 17.69
C GLY A 74 -6.57 -9.67 16.23
N ALA A 75 -7.06 -8.49 15.87
CA ALA A 75 -7.39 -8.15 14.48
C ALA A 75 -6.18 -7.53 13.77
N ALA A 76 -6.02 -7.82 12.49
CA ALA A 76 -5.11 -7.06 11.65
C ALA A 76 -5.61 -5.62 11.51
N VAL A 77 -4.69 -4.66 11.47
CA VAL A 77 -5.00 -3.24 11.41
C VAL A 77 -4.57 -2.66 10.07
N VAL A 78 -5.41 -1.85 9.46
CA VAL A 78 -5.04 -1.00 8.32
C VAL A 78 -5.10 0.46 8.77
N VAL A 79 -3.96 1.13 8.82
CA VAL A 79 -3.86 2.54 9.20
C VAL A 79 -4.12 3.43 7.98
N VAL A 80 -5.08 4.35 8.11
CA VAL A 80 -5.53 5.24 7.03
C VAL A 80 -5.44 6.70 7.47
N ASP A 81 -4.46 7.41 6.92
CA ASP A 81 -4.25 8.87 6.97
C ASP A 81 -4.13 9.33 5.51
N ALA A 82 -5.28 9.57 4.88
CA ALA A 82 -5.37 9.74 3.42
C ALA A 82 -4.60 10.99 2.96
N TYR A 83 -4.72 12.07 3.73
CA TYR A 83 -4.09 13.38 3.48
C TYR A 83 -3.06 13.69 4.60
N ARG A 84 -1.83 13.19 4.53
CA ARG A 84 -1.16 12.58 3.36
C ARG A 84 -0.40 11.31 3.71
N ALA A 85 -0.27 10.98 4.99
CA ALA A 85 0.79 10.07 5.45
C ALA A 85 0.72 8.70 4.79
N SER A 86 -0.47 8.08 4.72
CA SER A 86 -0.63 6.77 4.10
C SER A 86 -0.33 6.78 2.60
N THR A 87 -0.73 7.84 1.90
CA THR A 87 -0.43 8.03 0.48
C THR A 87 1.08 8.19 0.26
N THR A 88 1.76 8.99 1.07
CA THR A 88 3.22 9.17 1.02
C THR A 88 3.94 7.85 1.30
N ILE A 89 3.52 7.09 2.31
CA ILE A 89 4.08 5.77 2.64
C ILE A 89 3.93 4.83 1.44
N ALA A 90 2.75 4.76 0.80
CA ALA A 90 2.55 3.93 -0.37
C ALA A 90 3.54 4.28 -1.50
N VAL A 91 3.72 5.57 -1.81
CA VAL A 91 4.68 5.99 -2.86
C VAL A 91 6.12 5.63 -2.52
N LEU A 92 6.54 5.83 -1.27
CA LEU A 92 7.89 5.49 -0.82
C LEU A 92 8.15 3.99 -0.89
N VAL A 93 7.19 3.19 -0.40
CA VAL A 93 7.30 1.73 -0.43
C VAL A 93 7.26 1.21 -1.87
N GLN A 94 6.50 1.83 -2.77
CA GLN A 94 6.50 1.53 -4.21
C GLN A 94 7.89 1.74 -4.85
N LYS A 95 8.69 2.67 -4.32
CA LYS A 95 10.09 2.89 -4.73
C LYS A 95 11.07 1.90 -4.07
N GLY A 96 10.58 1.01 -3.21
CA GLY A 96 11.39 0.05 -2.46
C GLY A 96 12.05 0.63 -1.21
N ALA A 97 11.60 1.80 -0.73
CA ALA A 97 12.09 2.36 0.52
C ALA A 97 11.51 1.61 1.74
N ARG A 98 12.30 1.57 2.82
CA ARG A 98 11.86 1.17 4.15
C ARG A 98 11.41 2.41 4.91
N VAL A 99 10.13 2.52 5.25
CA VAL A 99 9.60 3.73 5.92
C VAL A 99 9.39 3.47 7.40
N VAL A 100 10.19 4.12 8.25
CA VAL A 100 10.12 3.99 9.70
C VAL A 100 9.23 5.10 10.28
N PRO A 101 8.01 4.79 10.73
CA PRO A 101 7.19 5.75 11.47
C PRO A 101 7.79 5.99 12.85
N VAL A 102 7.93 7.26 13.25
CA VAL A 102 8.47 7.64 14.58
C VAL A 102 7.60 8.68 15.27
N ALA A 103 7.61 8.69 16.60
CA ALA A 103 6.65 9.46 17.41
C ALA A 103 6.85 10.99 17.29
N SER A 104 8.09 11.42 17.04
CA SER A 104 8.49 12.81 17.17
C SER A 104 9.41 13.28 16.05
N ILE A 105 9.46 14.60 15.86
CA ILE A 105 10.36 15.23 14.89
C ILE A 105 11.81 15.08 15.33
N GLU A 106 12.05 15.12 16.64
CA GLU A 106 13.34 14.94 17.26
C GLU A 106 13.89 13.54 16.98
N GLU A 107 13.04 12.52 17.12
CA GLU A 107 13.38 11.14 16.80
C GLU A 107 13.63 10.95 15.30
N ALA A 108 12.79 11.52 14.43
CA ALA A 108 13.02 11.47 12.98
C ALA A 108 14.34 12.15 12.58
N ALA A 109 14.66 13.29 13.19
CA ALA A 109 15.90 14.02 12.93
C ALA A 109 17.13 13.20 13.36
N GLY A 110 17.05 12.53 14.51
CA GLY A 110 18.12 11.74 15.10
C GLY A 110 18.17 10.27 14.66
N TYR A 111 17.25 9.79 13.81
CA TYR A 111 17.12 8.37 13.51
C TYR A 111 18.40 7.80 12.87
N PRO A 112 19.07 6.82 13.52
CA PRO A 112 20.31 6.26 13.01
C PRO A 112 20.09 5.53 11.68
N GLY A 113 20.93 5.83 10.68
CA GLY A 113 20.86 5.17 9.38
C GLY A 113 19.69 5.60 8.49
N ALA A 114 18.99 6.69 8.82
CA ALA A 114 18.01 7.29 7.90
C ALA A 114 18.74 8.03 6.75
N ASP A 115 18.49 7.57 5.54
CA ASP A 115 18.92 8.22 4.29
C ASP A 115 18.10 9.49 4.05
N PHE A 116 16.81 9.46 4.38
CA PHE A 116 15.89 10.60 4.25
C PHE A 116 15.04 10.80 5.49
N ARG A 117 14.72 12.07 5.76
CA ARG A 117 13.87 12.53 6.86
C ARG A 117 12.64 13.21 6.31
N ILE A 118 11.47 12.72 6.72
CA ILE A 118 10.16 13.24 6.35
C ILE A 118 9.40 13.68 7.60
N GLY A 119 8.95 14.92 7.59
CA GLY A 119 8.39 15.55 8.78
C GLY A 119 7.43 16.66 8.45
N GLU A 120 6.27 16.67 9.12
CA GLU A 120 5.33 17.79 9.03
C GLU A 120 4.84 18.28 10.40
N ARG A 121 4.54 19.58 10.45
CA ARG A 121 3.78 20.22 11.52
C ARG A 121 2.78 21.18 10.88
N GLY A 122 1.50 20.97 11.16
CA GLY A 122 0.43 21.78 10.55
C GLY A 122 0.39 21.68 9.03
N SER A 123 0.78 20.51 8.47
CA SER A 123 0.91 20.23 7.03
C SER A 123 2.09 20.92 6.31
N ALA A 124 2.93 21.68 7.02
CA ALA A 124 4.15 22.27 6.46
C ALA A 124 5.37 21.39 6.75
N LYS A 125 6.35 21.40 5.83
CA LYS A 125 7.62 20.72 6.00
C LYS A 125 8.39 21.25 7.22
N VAL A 126 8.98 20.36 8.00
CA VAL A 126 9.88 20.74 9.09
C VAL A 126 11.24 21.23 8.55
N LYS A 127 11.75 22.33 9.11
CA LYS A 127 13.06 22.88 8.72
C LYS A 127 14.17 21.86 8.95
N GLY A 128 15.04 21.69 7.95
CA GLY A 128 16.17 20.75 8.00
C GLY A 128 15.84 19.32 7.59
N PHE A 129 14.58 19.02 7.28
CA PHE A 129 14.17 17.73 6.72
C PHE A 129 14.26 17.74 5.20
N ASP A 130 14.56 16.58 4.63
CA ASP A 130 14.71 16.38 3.19
C ASP A 130 13.39 16.70 2.47
N PHE A 131 12.29 16.08 2.92
CA PHE A 131 10.95 16.29 2.36
C PHE A 131 9.91 16.65 3.43
N GLY A 132 8.82 17.26 2.97
CA GLY A 132 7.57 17.31 3.75
C GLY A 132 6.83 15.98 3.60
N ASN A 133 5.57 15.94 4.04
CA ASN A 133 4.71 14.77 3.83
C ASN A 133 3.98 14.82 2.47
N SER A 134 4.68 15.18 1.38
CA SER A 134 4.09 15.33 0.05
C SER A 134 4.34 14.08 -0.80
N PRO A 135 3.29 13.34 -1.22
CA PRO A 135 3.46 12.18 -2.09
C PRO A 135 4.00 12.56 -3.47
N THR A 136 3.67 13.75 -3.99
CA THR A 136 4.16 14.18 -5.31
C THR A 136 5.62 14.61 -5.28
N GLU A 137 6.09 15.20 -4.18
CA GLU A 137 7.52 15.50 -3.98
C GLU A 137 8.35 14.21 -3.93
N VAL A 138 7.95 13.23 -3.11
CA VAL A 138 8.70 11.97 -3.00
C VAL A 138 8.60 11.10 -4.25
N ALA A 139 7.49 11.18 -5.01
CA ALA A 139 7.35 10.53 -6.30
C ALA A 139 8.38 11.04 -7.31
N ALA A 140 8.60 12.36 -7.35
CA ALA A 140 9.53 13.02 -8.26
C ALA A 140 11.00 12.93 -7.83
N ALA A 141 11.25 12.65 -6.54
CA ALA A 141 12.60 12.51 -6.02
C ALA A 141 13.28 11.19 -6.42
N GLU A 142 14.61 11.26 -6.55
CA GLU A 142 15.47 10.09 -6.64
C GLU A 142 15.64 9.50 -5.23
N ILE A 143 14.97 8.38 -4.99
CA ILE A 143 15.05 7.60 -3.74
C ILE A 143 15.44 6.20 -4.17
N GLU A 144 16.61 5.75 -3.74
CA GLU A 144 17.14 4.44 -4.11
C GLU A 144 16.33 3.32 -3.43
N SER A 145 16.21 2.19 -4.12
CA SER A 145 15.60 1.00 -3.52
C SER A 145 16.45 0.55 -2.33
N GLY A 146 15.80 0.24 -1.21
CA GLY A 146 16.47 -0.08 0.04
C GLY A 146 16.77 1.12 0.94
N SER A 147 16.56 2.37 0.49
CA SER A 147 16.72 3.55 1.35
C SER A 147 15.81 3.47 2.57
N THR A 148 16.33 3.91 3.72
CA THR A 148 15.59 4.03 4.98
C THR A 148 15.10 5.47 5.15
N VAL A 149 13.79 5.62 5.34
CA VAL A 149 13.12 6.91 5.49
C VAL A 149 12.52 7.02 6.88
N ALA A 150 13.00 7.94 7.71
CA ALA A 150 12.38 8.24 8.99
C ALA A 150 11.23 9.24 8.78
N LEU A 151 10.02 8.86 9.16
CA LEU A 151 8.79 9.62 8.91
C LEU A 151 8.08 9.94 10.23
N SER A 152 7.94 11.23 10.54
CA SER A 152 7.11 11.71 11.65
C SER A 152 5.98 12.59 11.12
N THR A 153 4.75 12.24 11.46
CA THR A 153 3.54 13.00 11.13
C THR A 153 2.68 13.18 12.38
N THR A 154 1.73 14.10 12.33
CA THR A 154 0.92 14.45 13.51
C THR A 154 0.00 13.30 13.94
N ASN A 155 -0.58 12.55 13.01
CA ASN A 155 -1.65 11.57 13.31
C ASN A 155 -1.25 10.12 13.01
N GLY A 156 -0.72 9.84 11.82
CA GLY A 156 -0.44 8.47 11.36
C GLY A 156 0.50 7.65 12.25
N THR A 157 1.52 8.26 12.85
CA THR A 157 2.50 7.55 13.71
C THR A 157 1.88 7.10 15.02
N ARG A 158 1.10 7.97 15.69
CA ARG A 158 0.40 7.64 16.94
C ARG A 158 -0.59 6.50 16.79
N VAL A 159 -1.31 6.45 15.67
CA VAL A 159 -2.26 5.37 15.39
C VAL A 159 -1.54 4.06 15.07
N THR A 160 -0.40 4.15 14.38
CA THR A 160 0.47 2.99 14.13
C THR A 160 1.00 2.41 15.44
N GLU A 161 1.53 3.25 16.34
CA GLU A 161 1.96 2.84 17.69
C GLU A 161 0.81 2.25 18.51
N ALA A 162 -0.38 2.87 18.44
CA ALA A 162 -1.54 2.35 19.16
C ALA A 162 -2.01 0.98 18.64
N ALA A 163 -1.65 0.61 17.40
CA ALA A 163 -1.92 -0.70 16.81
C ALA A 163 -0.87 -1.75 17.17
N GLU A 164 0.20 -1.40 17.90
CA GLU A 164 1.20 -2.38 18.36
C GLU A 164 0.54 -3.54 19.10
N GLY A 165 1.00 -4.76 18.78
CA GLY A 165 0.42 -6.01 19.25
C GLY A 165 -0.64 -6.61 18.33
N ALA A 166 -1.10 -5.89 17.29
CA ALA A 166 -1.91 -6.47 16.23
C ALA A 166 -1.10 -7.56 15.46
N PRO A 167 -1.74 -8.64 14.97
CA PRO A 167 -1.04 -9.70 14.22
C PRO A 167 -0.38 -9.21 12.93
N ALA A 168 -0.91 -8.13 12.34
CA ALA A 168 -0.33 -7.44 11.20
C ALA A 168 -0.83 -5.99 11.18
N ILE A 169 0.04 -5.08 10.75
CA ILE A 169 -0.29 -3.67 10.54
C ILE A 169 0.04 -3.32 9.09
N PHE A 170 -0.95 -2.81 8.39
CA PHE A 170 -0.87 -2.36 7.00
C PHE A 170 -1.10 -0.85 6.93
N CYS A 171 -0.67 -0.23 5.84
CA CYS A 171 -1.01 1.15 5.53
C CYS A 171 -1.80 1.24 4.22
N GLY A 172 -2.91 1.97 4.23
CA GLY A 172 -3.79 2.09 3.07
C GLY A 172 -4.36 3.49 2.89
N ALA A 173 -4.64 3.84 1.65
CA ALA A 173 -5.35 5.04 1.22
C ALA A 173 -6.11 4.74 -0.09
N PHE A 174 -6.72 5.75 -0.72
CA PHE A 174 -7.36 5.57 -2.02
C PHE A 174 -6.41 4.97 -3.06
N VAL A 175 -5.15 5.42 -3.08
CA VAL A 175 -4.17 5.06 -4.11
C VAL A 175 -3.82 3.58 -4.16
N ASN A 176 -4.08 2.82 -3.10
CA ASN A 176 -3.74 1.40 -2.99
C ASN A 176 -4.86 0.56 -2.35
N ALA A 177 -6.09 1.06 -2.38
CA ALA A 177 -7.22 0.47 -1.65
C ALA A 177 -7.48 -0.98 -2.05
N ARG A 178 -7.51 -1.26 -3.36
CA ARG A 178 -7.68 -2.62 -3.89
C ARG A 178 -6.51 -3.53 -3.55
N ALA A 179 -5.27 -3.07 -3.71
CA ALA A 179 -4.08 -3.87 -3.41
C ALA A 179 -4.05 -4.33 -1.95
N VAL A 180 -4.36 -3.42 -1.02
CA VAL A 180 -4.46 -3.72 0.40
C VAL A 180 -5.61 -4.70 0.69
N ALA A 181 -6.79 -4.48 0.11
CA ALA A 181 -7.93 -5.40 0.28
C ALA A 181 -7.64 -6.82 -0.24
N ASP A 182 -6.98 -6.93 -1.40
CA ASP A 182 -6.59 -8.22 -1.99
C ASP A 182 -5.58 -8.96 -1.11
N ALA A 183 -4.58 -8.27 -0.54
CA ALA A 183 -3.63 -8.89 0.40
C ALA A 183 -4.29 -9.32 1.72
N LEU A 184 -5.29 -8.59 2.19
CA LEU A 184 -6.02 -8.92 3.41
C LEU A 184 -6.90 -10.16 3.25
N ARG A 185 -7.50 -10.36 2.07
CA ARG A 185 -8.26 -11.57 1.74
C ARG A 185 -7.44 -12.85 1.91
N ASP A 186 -6.15 -12.80 1.58
CA ASP A 186 -5.28 -13.99 1.58
C ASP A 186 -4.98 -14.50 3.02
N GLY A 187 -5.35 -13.74 4.07
CA GLY A 187 -5.74 -14.27 5.38
C GLY A 187 -4.61 -14.72 6.34
N LEU A 188 -3.34 -14.41 6.06
CA LEU A 188 -2.21 -14.80 6.91
C LEU A 188 -2.20 -14.17 8.32
N HIS A 189 -3.12 -13.24 8.60
CA HIS A 189 -3.19 -12.44 9.82
C HIS A 189 -4.45 -12.74 10.68
N GLY A 190 -5.19 -13.79 10.34
CA GLY A 190 -6.42 -14.18 11.05
C GLY A 190 -7.70 -13.72 10.38
N PRO A 191 -8.87 -14.01 10.96
CA PRO A 191 -10.17 -13.77 10.32
C PRO A 191 -10.72 -12.36 10.55
N ARG A 192 -10.01 -11.48 11.26
CA ARG A 192 -10.50 -10.15 11.63
C ARG A 192 -9.57 -9.05 11.13
N VAL A 193 -10.17 -8.05 10.52
CA VAL A 193 -9.50 -6.85 10.02
C VAL A 193 -10.23 -5.62 10.54
N VAL A 194 -9.50 -4.63 11.01
CA VAL A 194 -10.03 -3.31 11.36
C VAL A 194 -9.32 -2.25 10.53
N VAL A 195 -10.08 -1.52 9.72
CA VAL A 195 -9.58 -0.34 9.01
C VAL A 195 -9.75 0.87 9.91
N VAL A 196 -8.65 1.54 10.24
CA VAL A 196 -8.59 2.60 11.23
C VAL A 196 -8.27 3.92 10.54
N GLY A 197 -9.25 4.81 10.48
CA GLY A 197 -9.03 6.20 10.07
C GLY A 197 -8.32 6.98 11.18
N CYS A 198 -7.20 7.62 10.87
CA CYS A 198 -6.37 8.30 11.86
C CYS A 198 -7.06 9.52 12.47
N GLY A 199 -7.77 10.28 11.66
CA GLY A 199 -8.42 11.50 12.08
C GLY A 199 -7.45 12.66 12.27
N TRP A 200 -7.96 13.76 12.82
CA TRP A 200 -7.22 14.99 13.09
C TRP A 200 -7.55 15.50 14.49
N GLU A 201 -6.55 15.72 15.34
CA GLU A 201 -6.72 16.26 16.71
C GLU A 201 -7.77 15.50 17.54
N GLY A 202 -7.84 14.18 17.39
CA GLY A 202 -8.79 13.32 18.11
C GLY A 202 -10.20 13.28 17.50
N HIS A 203 -10.44 13.97 16.40
CA HIS A 203 -11.70 13.96 15.66
C HIS A 203 -11.60 13.11 14.39
N ARG A 204 -12.73 12.50 13.99
CA ARG A 204 -12.80 11.74 12.74
C ARG A 204 -12.62 12.67 11.54
N SER A 205 -11.96 12.18 10.51
CA SER A 205 -11.76 12.92 9.28
C SER A 205 -12.51 12.29 8.10
N SER A 206 -13.17 13.12 7.30
CA SER A 206 -14.02 12.67 6.19
C SER A 206 -13.24 11.96 5.07
N GLU A 207 -12.01 12.40 4.80
CA GLU A 207 -11.14 11.77 3.80
C GLU A 207 -10.61 10.41 4.28
N ASP A 208 -10.27 10.27 5.56
CA ASP A 208 -9.81 9.00 6.14
C ASP A 208 -10.96 7.99 6.16
N GLU A 209 -12.17 8.45 6.51
CA GLU A 209 -13.38 7.64 6.43
C GLU A 209 -13.66 7.18 5.01
N ALA A 210 -13.59 8.09 4.03
CA ALA A 210 -13.86 7.74 2.65
C ALA A 210 -12.78 6.80 2.07
N ALA A 211 -11.51 7.00 2.40
CA ALA A 211 -10.41 6.11 2.00
C ALA A 211 -10.55 4.72 2.66
N ALA A 212 -10.91 4.68 3.95
CA ALA A 212 -11.23 3.43 4.63
C ALA A 212 -12.44 2.74 3.99
N GLY A 213 -13.45 3.50 3.57
CA GLY A 213 -14.61 3.01 2.83
C GLY A 213 -14.26 2.39 1.48
N ALA A 214 -13.28 2.93 0.76
CA ALA A 214 -12.77 2.32 -0.47
C ALA A 214 -12.15 0.93 -0.21
N ILE A 215 -11.31 0.81 0.83
CA ILE A 215 -10.71 -0.48 1.23
C ILE A 215 -11.80 -1.48 1.64
N LEU A 216 -12.73 -1.05 2.49
CA LEU A 216 -13.84 -1.88 2.97
C LEU A 216 -14.79 -2.29 1.84
N HIS A 217 -15.01 -1.43 0.85
CA HIS A 217 -15.79 -1.73 -0.34
C HIS A 217 -15.18 -2.90 -1.13
N HIS A 218 -13.86 -2.88 -1.33
CA HIS A 218 -13.16 -3.99 -1.99
C HIS A 218 -13.18 -5.28 -1.16
N LEU A 219 -13.01 -5.19 0.16
CA LEU A 219 -13.12 -6.34 1.06
C LEU A 219 -14.52 -6.98 0.99
N ALA A 220 -15.58 -6.17 1.02
CA ALA A 220 -16.95 -6.65 0.90
C ALA A 220 -17.21 -7.28 -0.48
N GLY A 221 -16.71 -6.66 -1.56
CA GLY A 221 -16.76 -7.22 -2.92
C GLY A 221 -16.02 -8.56 -3.05
N ALA A 222 -15.02 -8.80 -2.20
CA ALA A 222 -14.30 -10.06 -2.09
C ALA A 222 -14.95 -11.07 -1.10
N GLY A 223 -16.10 -10.75 -0.54
CA GLY A 223 -16.89 -11.65 0.32
C GLY A 223 -16.65 -11.51 1.83
N ALA A 224 -15.95 -10.46 2.28
CA ALA A 224 -15.85 -10.15 3.70
C ALA A 224 -17.20 -9.71 4.30
N GLU A 225 -17.46 -10.11 5.53
CA GLU A 225 -18.59 -9.61 6.33
C GLU A 225 -18.22 -8.26 6.96
N LEU A 226 -19.10 -7.27 6.81
CA LEU A 226 -18.92 -5.95 7.39
C LEU A 226 -19.78 -5.81 8.65
N ASP A 227 -19.25 -5.11 9.67
CA ASP A 227 -20.11 -4.63 10.75
C ASP A 227 -20.91 -3.38 10.32
N GLU A 228 -21.93 -3.04 11.10
CA GLU A 228 -22.83 -1.91 10.81
C GLU A 228 -22.06 -0.59 10.61
N ARG A 229 -20.93 -0.41 11.32
CA ARG A 229 -20.10 0.79 11.18
C ARG A 229 -19.33 0.79 9.87
N ALA A 230 -18.73 -0.33 9.48
CA ALA A 230 -18.07 -0.50 8.20
C ALA A 230 -19.05 -0.32 7.03
N GLU A 231 -20.26 -0.88 7.11
CA GLU A 231 -21.32 -0.68 6.10
C GLU A 231 -21.65 0.80 5.91
N ARG A 232 -21.81 1.55 7.01
CA ARG A 232 -22.04 3.00 6.94
C ARG A 232 -20.87 3.73 6.27
N VAL A 233 -19.63 3.34 6.57
CA VAL A 233 -18.44 3.95 5.98
C VAL A 233 -18.34 3.65 4.47
N VAL A 234 -18.66 2.43 4.05
CA VAL A 234 -18.77 2.06 2.62
C VAL A 234 -19.87 2.87 1.92
N ALA A 235 -21.03 3.03 2.55
CA ALA A 235 -22.12 3.84 2.01
C ALA A 235 -21.75 5.33 1.88
N LEU A 236 -20.98 5.86 2.84
CA LEU A 236 -20.45 7.22 2.78
C LEU A 236 -19.44 7.39 1.65
N TYR A 237 -18.52 6.45 1.47
CA TYR A 237 -17.59 6.43 0.33
C TYR A 237 -18.35 6.50 -1.00
N GLY A 238 -19.39 5.69 -1.20
CA GLY A 238 -20.19 5.72 -2.42
C GLY A 238 -20.99 7.02 -2.64
N ARG A 239 -21.16 7.87 -1.61
CA ARG A 239 -21.87 9.15 -1.68
C ARG A 239 -20.93 10.36 -1.79
N HIS A 240 -19.74 10.27 -1.22
CA HIS A 240 -18.77 11.36 -1.23
C HIS A 240 -18.07 11.42 -2.59
N SER A 241 -18.53 12.36 -3.43
CA SER A 241 -17.82 12.65 -4.66
C SER A 241 -16.42 13.23 -4.35
N LYS A 242 -15.46 13.04 -5.26
CA LYS A 242 -14.11 13.60 -5.12
C LYS A 242 -14.15 15.11 -4.94
N GLU A 243 -15.14 15.79 -5.51
CA GLU A 243 -15.35 17.24 -5.34
C GLU A 243 -15.70 17.64 -3.91
N VAL A 244 -16.41 16.80 -3.16
CA VAL A 244 -16.73 17.06 -1.74
C VAL A 244 -15.47 16.92 -0.91
N LEU A 245 -14.71 15.84 -1.11
CA LEU A 245 -13.46 15.59 -0.40
C LEU A 245 -12.38 16.62 -0.73
N ALA A 246 -12.34 17.13 -1.96
CA ALA A 246 -11.43 18.20 -2.38
C ALA A 246 -11.75 19.58 -1.77
N LYS A 247 -12.87 19.71 -1.06
CA LYS A 247 -13.32 20.97 -0.44
C LYS A 247 -13.43 20.90 1.08
N ASN A 248 -13.08 19.78 1.69
CA ASN A 248 -13.15 19.60 3.14
C ASN A 248 -12.04 20.39 3.88
N THR A 249 -12.04 20.35 5.21
CA THR A 249 -11.10 21.13 6.04
C THR A 249 -9.64 20.76 5.78
N ALA A 250 -9.32 19.48 5.62
CA ALA A 250 -7.96 19.01 5.33
C ALA A 250 -7.50 19.46 3.93
N ALA A 251 -8.35 19.30 2.92
CA ALA A 251 -8.08 19.77 1.55
C ALA A 251 -7.84 21.28 1.50
N ARG A 252 -8.69 22.10 2.15
CA ARG A 252 -8.49 23.56 2.22
C ARG A 252 -7.17 23.94 2.85
N ARG A 253 -6.67 23.16 3.82
CA ARG A 253 -5.36 23.40 4.44
C ARG A 253 -4.22 23.13 3.45
N LEU A 254 -4.28 22.03 2.71
CA LEU A 254 -3.31 21.70 1.67
C LEU A 254 -3.29 22.76 0.56
N LEU A 255 -4.46 23.20 0.09
CA LEU A 255 -4.58 24.24 -0.94
C LEU A 255 -3.97 25.57 -0.48
N ARG A 256 -4.19 25.99 0.77
CA ARG A 256 -3.55 27.22 1.31
C ARG A 256 -2.03 27.16 1.34
N LEU A 257 -1.46 25.95 1.37
CA LEU A 257 -0.02 25.71 1.39
C LEU A 257 0.56 25.41 0.00
N GLY A 258 -0.26 25.44 -1.07
CA GLY A 258 0.18 25.17 -2.44
C GLY A 258 0.34 23.69 -2.79
N TYR A 259 -0.37 22.81 -2.07
CA TYR A 259 -0.34 21.36 -2.28
C TYR A 259 -1.52 20.84 -3.12
N GLU A 260 -1.95 21.59 -4.14
CA GLU A 260 -3.02 21.20 -5.08
C GLU A 260 -2.75 19.85 -5.74
N ARG A 261 -1.49 19.62 -6.16
CA ARG A 261 -1.09 18.37 -6.81
C ARG A 261 -1.17 17.17 -5.88
N ASP A 262 -0.82 17.36 -4.60
CA ASP A 262 -0.93 16.30 -3.59
C ASP A 262 -2.39 15.92 -3.38
N LEU A 263 -3.29 16.90 -3.31
CA LEU A 263 -4.71 16.63 -3.13
C LEU A 263 -5.27 15.78 -4.29
N GLY A 264 -4.92 16.15 -5.53
CA GLY A 264 -5.28 15.34 -6.70
C GLY A 264 -4.70 13.93 -6.66
N PHE A 265 -3.44 13.79 -6.23
CA PHE A 265 -2.77 12.50 -6.11
C PHE A 265 -3.40 11.61 -5.02
N CYS A 266 -3.69 12.16 -3.83
CA CYS A 266 -4.28 11.41 -2.72
C CYS A 266 -5.70 10.93 -3.02
N LEU A 267 -6.42 11.61 -3.92
CA LEU A 267 -7.77 11.23 -4.37
C LEU A 267 -7.79 10.26 -5.56
N ALA A 268 -6.61 9.96 -6.12
CA ALA A 268 -6.51 8.94 -7.15
C ALA A 268 -6.74 7.56 -6.53
N GLU A 269 -7.51 6.73 -7.22
CA GLU A 269 -7.85 5.38 -6.74
C GLU A 269 -6.98 4.36 -7.45
N ASP A 270 -6.39 3.45 -6.67
CA ASP A 270 -5.64 2.28 -7.14
C ASP A 270 -4.50 2.58 -8.14
N THR A 271 -3.86 3.75 -8.03
CA THR A 271 -2.73 4.17 -8.88
C THR A 271 -1.36 3.73 -8.38
N VAL A 272 -1.26 3.25 -7.13
CA VAL A 272 -0.02 2.80 -6.48
C VAL A 272 -0.26 1.39 -5.95
N PRO A 273 -0.11 0.34 -6.77
CA PRO A 273 -0.54 -1.03 -6.44
C PRO A 273 0.44 -1.75 -5.51
N VAL A 274 0.71 -1.17 -4.34
CA VAL A 274 1.61 -1.69 -3.32
C VAL A 274 0.89 -1.89 -2.00
N VAL A 275 1.40 -2.81 -1.19
CA VAL A 275 0.86 -3.14 0.13
C VAL A 275 1.93 -2.85 1.18
N PRO A 276 1.95 -1.63 1.76
CA PRO A 276 2.83 -1.34 2.87
C PRO A 276 2.44 -2.15 4.10
N ARG A 277 3.34 -3.02 4.56
CA ARG A 277 3.19 -3.79 5.80
C ARG A 277 4.29 -3.42 6.77
N LEU A 278 3.92 -3.19 8.03
CA LEU A 278 4.88 -2.90 9.09
C LEU A 278 5.58 -4.20 9.52
N LEU A 279 6.89 -4.27 9.29
CA LEU A 279 7.77 -5.37 9.66
C LEU A 279 9.03 -4.78 10.30
N ASP A 280 9.42 -5.29 11.46
CA ASP A 280 10.61 -4.83 12.21
C ASP A 280 10.69 -3.30 12.36
N GLY A 281 9.53 -2.69 12.66
CA GLY A 281 9.40 -1.24 12.85
C GLY A 281 9.37 -0.39 11.57
N ALA A 282 9.35 -0.99 10.37
CA ALA A 282 9.30 -0.26 9.10
C ALA A 282 8.19 -0.76 8.18
N PHE A 283 7.48 0.16 7.53
CA PHE A 283 6.62 -0.18 6.40
C PHE A 283 7.50 -0.56 5.21
N THR A 284 7.27 -1.75 4.69
CA THR A 284 7.95 -2.33 3.52
C THR A 284 6.91 -2.97 2.60
N GLY A 285 7.28 -3.19 1.33
CA GLY A 285 6.39 -3.83 0.35
C GLY A 285 6.59 -5.33 0.33
N ASP A 286 5.60 -6.07 -0.14
CA ASP A 286 5.58 -7.55 -0.15
C ASP A 286 6.55 -8.22 -1.16
N GLY A 287 7.55 -7.49 -1.67
CA GLY A 287 8.57 -8.00 -2.59
C GLY A 287 8.07 -8.42 -3.98
N ARG A 288 6.80 -8.15 -4.32
CA ARG A 288 6.24 -8.38 -5.67
C ARG A 288 6.43 -7.15 -6.55
N GLY A 289 7.68 -6.77 -6.77
CA GLY A 289 8.09 -5.76 -7.76
C GLY A 289 8.74 -6.42 -8.96
#